data_AF-A0A534UDD4-F1
#
_entry.id   AF-A0A534UDD4-F1
#
_cell.length_a   1.000
_cell.length_b   1.000
_cell.length_c   1.000
_cell.angle_alpha   90.00
_cell.angle_beta   90.00
_cell.angle_gamma   90.00
#
_symmetry.space_group_name_H-M   'P 1'
#
loop_
_entity.id
_entity.type
_entity.pdbx_description
1 polymer ?
#
loop_
_entity_poly.entity_id
_entity_poly.type
_entity_poly.pdbx_seq_one_letter_code
_entity_poly.pdbx_strand_id
1 'polypeptide(L)'
;MVKKIEPATSPLMYSRFSIALSALLALYVTHASAGLARAHAYPAVSIPNNGATVTESPREVRIQFTEGIEITFSQITVKGPNGELVSQGKLRKLADDTVAIDLKPLGPGNYSVEWQVLSVDTHITDGTLRFTVGAAAK
;
A
#
# COMPACT_ATOMS: atom_id res chain seq x y z
N MET A 1 -15.70 29.18 75.38
CA MET A 1 -15.83 29.76 74.03
C MET A 1 -14.82 29.05 73.14
N VAL A 2 -15.26 28.09 72.32
CA VAL A 2 -14.37 27.26 71.47
C VAL A 2 -14.29 27.89 70.09
N LYS A 3 -13.09 28.26 69.64
CA LYS A 3 -12.86 28.86 68.33
C LYS A 3 -12.79 27.74 67.29
N LYS A 4 -13.80 27.64 66.43
CA LYS A 4 -13.85 26.68 65.31
C LYS A 4 -12.77 27.06 64.29
N ILE A 5 -11.85 26.15 64.00
CA ILE A 5 -10.82 26.32 62.96
C ILE A 5 -11.36 25.64 61.70
N GLU A 6 -11.61 26.41 60.64
CA GLU A 6 -11.98 25.85 59.34
C GLU A 6 -10.72 25.64 58.48
N PRO A 7 -10.57 24.48 57.80
CA PRO A 7 -9.42 24.23 56.96
C PRO A 7 -9.49 25.09 55.70
N ALA A 8 -8.43 25.86 55.44
CA ALA A 8 -8.27 26.61 54.20
C ALA A 8 -8.00 25.63 53.04
N THR A 9 -9.05 25.13 52.39
CA THR A 9 -8.91 24.41 51.12
C THR A 9 -8.67 25.44 50.02
N SER A 10 -7.43 25.59 49.56
CA SER A 10 -7.07 26.57 48.53
C SER A 10 -7.60 26.13 47.16
N PRO A 11 -8.58 26.84 46.57
CA PRO A 11 -9.22 26.44 45.30
C PRO A 11 -8.26 26.49 44.09
N LEU A 12 -7.14 27.18 44.25
CA LEU A 12 -6.08 27.32 43.24
C LEU A 12 -5.35 25.99 42.95
N MET A 13 -5.29 25.07 43.92
CA MET A 13 -4.52 23.83 43.76
C MET A 13 -5.29 22.78 42.93
N TYR A 14 -6.61 22.69 43.13
CA TYR A 14 -7.48 21.78 42.37
C TYR A 14 -7.59 22.18 40.89
N SER A 15 -7.71 23.48 40.62
CA SER A 15 -7.82 24.02 39.25
C SER A 15 -6.57 23.72 38.39
N ARG A 16 -5.37 23.84 38.97
CA ARG A 16 -4.12 23.54 38.26
C ARG A 16 -3.94 22.04 37.98
N PHE A 17 -4.38 21.18 38.89
CA PHE A 17 -4.39 19.73 38.69
C PHE A 17 -5.37 19.31 37.58
N SER A 18 -6.56 19.91 37.54
CA SER A 18 -7.55 19.65 36.48
C SER A 18 -7.04 20.08 35.10
N ILE A 19 -6.40 21.25 34.98
CA ILE A 19 -5.80 21.71 33.72
C ILE A 19 -4.67 20.79 33.27
N ALA A 20 -3.78 20.38 34.19
CA ALA A 20 -2.69 19.47 33.88
C ALA A 20 -3.19 18.10 33.42
N LEU A 21 -4.22 17.55 34.08
CA LEU A 21 -4.82 16.27 33.70
C LEU A 21 -5.54 16.34 32.36
N SER A 22 -6.29 17.42 32.09
CA SER A 22 -6.94 17.64 30.79
C SER A 22 -5.92 17.82 29.66
N ALA A 23 -4.81 18.52 29.92
CA ALA A 23 -3.72 18.66 28.94
C ALA A 23 -3.04 17.31 28.64
N LEU A 24 -2.81 16.48 29.67
CA LEU A 24 -2.25 15.14 29.51
C LEU A 24 -3.21 14.21 28.75
N LEU A 25 -4.51 14.29 29.01
CA LEU A 25 -5.52 13.49 28.31
C LEU A 25 -5.65 13.92 26.84
N ALA A 26 -5.61 15.23 26.56
CA ALA A 26 -5.61 15.76 25.20
C ALA A 26 -4.37 15.30 24.42
N LEU A 27 -3.18 15.36 25.03
CA LEU A 27 -1.94 14.83 24.46
C LEU A 27 -2.00 13.33 24.20
N TYR A 28 -2.64 12.56 25.09
CA TYR A 28 -2.79 11.11 24.91
C TYR A 28 -3.71 10.77 23.72
N VAL A 29 -4.83 11.48 23.58
CA VAL A 29 -5.77 11.30 22.46
C VAL A 29 -5.12 11.65 21.12
N THR A 30 -4.24 12.66 21.06
CA THR A 30 -3.53 13.01 19.81
C THR A 30 -2.45 12.00 19.40
N HIS A 31 -1.90 11.22 20.33
CA HIS A 31 -0.88 10.20 20.02
C HIS A 31 -1.47 8.84 19.65
N ALA A 32 -2.72 8.57 20.02
CA ALA A 32 -3.39 7.30 19.69
C ALA A 32 -3.77 7.17 18.20
N SER A 33 -3.67 8.25 17.42
CA SER A 33 -3.97 8.30 15.99
C SER A 33 -2.74 8.19 15.08
N ALA A 34 -1.66 7.55 15.54
CA ALA A 34 -0.60 7.13 14.63
C ALA A 34 -1.11 5.93 13.81
N GLY A 35 -1.68 6.20 12.63
CA GLY A 35 -1.99 5.14 11.66
C GLY A 35 -0.74 4.31 11.38
N LEU A 36 -0.90 3.00 11.23
CA LEU A 36 0.18 2.11 10.81
C LEU A 36 0.65 2.56 9.41
N ALA A 37 1.72 3.35 9.33
CA ALA A 37 2.38 3.64 8.07
C ALA A 37 2.98 2.32 7.55
N ARG A 38 2.50 1.84 6.40
CA ARG A 38 3.03 0.61 5.77
C ARG A 38 4.27 1.03 4.97
N ALA A 39 5.46 0.89 5.55
CA ALA A 39 6.69 1.28 4.85
C ALA A 39 6.91 0.48 3.56
N HIS A 40 6.51 -0.80 3.55
CA HIS A 40 6.77 -1.70 2.43
C HIS A 40 5.74 -1.55 1.30
N ALA A 41 6.23 -1.43 0.06
CA ALA A 41 5.39 -1.44 -1.14
C ALA A 41 4.74 -2.82 -1.36
N TYR A 42 3.41 -2.84 -1.47
CA TYR A 42 2.68 -4.01 -1.98
C TYR A 42 1.69 -3.57 -3.06
N PRO A 43 1.33 -4.45 -4.01
CA PRO A 43 0.28 -4.14 -4.98
C PRO A 43 -1.02 -3.71 -4.29
N ALA A 44 -1.49 -2.50 -4.57
CA ALA A 44 -2.79 -1.98 -4.15
C ALA A 44 -3.87 -2.31 -5.18
N VAL A 45 -3.57 -2.11 -6.47
CA VAL A 45 -4.42 -2.54 -7.59
C VAL A 45 -3.55 -2.96 -8.78
N SER A 46 -4.05 -3.86 -9.61
CA SER A 46 -3.40 -4.26 -10.85
C SER A 46 -4.38 -4.27 -12.02
N ILE A 47 -3.90 -4.05 -13.24
CA ILE A 47 -4.68 -4.21 -14.46
C ILE A 47 -3.90 -5.14 -15.39
N PRO A 48 -4.41 -6.34 -15.72
CA PRO A 48 -5.62 -6.98 -15.15
C PRO A 48 -5.56 -7.16 -13.62
N ASN A 49 -6.73 -7.16 -12.97
CA ASN A 49 -6.84 -7.40 -11.53
C ASN A 49 -6.31 -8.81 -11.20
N ASN A 50 -5.70 -8.97 -10.01
CA ASN A 50 -5.27 -10.28 -9.55
C ASN A 50 -6.46 -11.27 -9.46
N GLY A 51 -6.34 -12.42 -10.11
CA GLY A 51 -7.38 -13.43 -10.25
C GLY A 51 -8.43 -13.14 -11.33
N ALA A 52 -8.32 -12.04 -12.08
CA ALA A 52 -9.32 -11.69 -13.08
C ALA A 52 -9.25 -12.61 -14.31
N THR A 53 -10.42 -12.86 -14.91
CA THR A 53 -10.52 -13.37 -16.28
C THR A 53 -10.90 -12.22 -17.20
N VAL A 54 -10.10 -11.97 -18.23
CA VAL A 54 -10.34 -10.96 -19.26
C VAL A 54 -10.70 -11.61 -20.58
N THR A 55 -11.58 -11.00 -21.37
CA THR A 55 -12.03 -11.54 -22.66
C THR A 55 -11.13 -11.15 -23.83
N GLU A 56 -10.29 -10.14 -23.65
CA GLU A 56 -9.37 -9.60 -24.66
C GLU A 56 -7.92 -9.70 -24.17
N SER A 57 -6.98 -9.83 -25.10
CA SER A 57 -5.55 -9.76 -24.79
C SER A 57 -5.18 -8.37 -24.27
N PRO A 58 -4.77 -8.23 -22.99
CA PRO A 58 -4.24 -6.96 -22.49
C PRO A 58 -2.95 -6.58 -23.25
N ARG A 59 -2.73 -5.29 -23.43
CA ARG A 59 -1.51 -4.76 -24.08
C ARG A 59 -0.37 -4.52 -23.09
N GLU A 60 -0.70 -4.32 -21.83
CA GLU A 60 0.23 -4.07 -20.73
C GLU A 60 -0.32 -4.67 -19.45
N VAL A 61 0.57 -4.96 -18.50
CA VAL A 61 0.20 -5.07 -17.09
C VAL A 61 0.57 -3.77 -16.39
N ARG A 62 -0.37 -3.22 -15.62
CA ARG A 62 -0.13 -2.09 -14.72
C ARG A 62 -0.25 -2.54 -13.28
N ILE A 63 0.62 -2.07 -12.41
CA ILE A 63 0.52 -2.29 -10.97
C ILE A 63 0.70 -0.95 -10.27
N GLN A 64 -0.29 -0.58 -9.47
CA GLN A 64 -0.16 0.48 -8.47
C GLN A 64 0.24 -0.17 -7.16
N PHE A 65 1.27 0.34 -6.52
CA PHE A 65 1.76 -0.09 -5.22
C PHE A 65 1.24 0.85 -4.12
N THR A 66 1.33 0.41 -2.87
CA THR A 66 0.99 1.26 -1.71
C THR A 66 1.98 2.40 -1.50
N GLU A 67 3.20 2.27 -2.02
CA GLU A 67 4.31 3.20 -1.83
C GLU A 67 4.98 3.52 -3.16
N GLY A 68 5.76 4.61 -3.19
CA GLY A 68 6.55 4.99 -4.36
C GLY A 68 7.60 3.95 -4.74
N ILE A 69 7.87 3.80 -6.05
CA ILE A 69 8.77 2.77 -6.60
C ILE A 69 10.00 3.38 -7.28
N GLU A 70 11.16 2.85 -6.91
CA GLU A 70 12.44 3.08 -7.58
C GLU A 70 12.59 2.15 -8.79
N ILE A 71 12.15 2.65 -9.95
CA ILE A 71 11.97 1.82 -11.15
C ILE A 71 13.28 1.21 -11.69
N THR A 72 14.42 1.89 -11.50
CA THR A 72 15.73 1.43 -11.99
C THR A 72 16.16 0.11 -11.35
N PHE A 73 15.70 -0.17 -10.13
CA PHE A 73 16.02 -1.37 -9.36
C PHE A 73 14.82 -2.31 -9.22
N SER A 74 13.81 -2.15 -10.07
CA SER A 74 12.56 -2.89 -10.02
C SER A 74 12.31 -3.64 -11.33
N GLN A 75 11.60 -4.76 -11.25
CA GLN A 75 11.28 -5.59 -12.41
C GLN A 75 9.88 -6.19 -12.32
N ILE A 76 9.23 -6.31 -13.48
CA ILE A 76 8.00 -7.09 -13.66
C ILE A 76 8.18 -7.99 -14.88
N THR A 77 7.91 -9.27 -14.69
CA THR A 77 8.00 -10.33 -15.69
C THR A 77 6.64 -10.99 -15.81
N VAL A 78 6.13 -11.11 -17.02
CA VAL A 78 4.88 -11.83 -17.27
C VAL A 78 5.16 -13.10 -18.06
N LYS A 79 4.72 -14.23 -17.52
CA LYS A 79 4.84 -15.55 -18.14
C LYS A 79 3.48 -16.09 -18.54
N GLY A 80 3.44 -16.74 -19.70
CA GLY A 80 2.24 -17.39 -20.21
C GLY A 80 2.04 -18.82 -19.70
N PRO A 81 1.01 -19.52 -20.22
CA PRO A 81 0.57 -20.82 -19.72
C PRO A 81 1.65 -21.91 -19.78
N ASN A 82 2.62 -21.79 -20.71
CA ASN A 82 3.70 -22.74 -20.89
C ASN A 82 5.03 -22.22 -20.30
N GLY A 83 4.98 -21.15 -19.50
CA GLY A 83 6.15 -20.52 -18.88
C GLY A 83 6.92 -19.57 -19.80
N GLU A 84 6.42 -19.31 -21.01
CA GLU A 84 7.07 -18.42 -21.97
C GLU A 84 7.00 -16.94 -21.53
N LEU A 85 8.09 -16.19 -21.76
CA LEU A 85 8.14 -14.77 -21.45
C LEU A 85 7.30 -13.96 -22.45
N VAL A 86 6.22 -13.36 -21.95
CA VAL A 86 5.30 -12.54 -22.76
C VAL A 86 5.40 -11.04 -22.46
N SER A 87 6.03 -10.64 -21.35
CA SER A 87 6.43 -9.24 -21.15
C SER A 87 7.53 -8.83 -22.13
N GLN A 88 7.51 -7.57 -22.55
CA GLN A 88 8.47 -7.01 -23.50
C GLN A 88 8.79 -5.55 -23.18
N GLY A 89 9.94 -5.09 -23.68
CA GLY A 89 10.41 -3.73 -23.45
C GLY A 89 10.94 -3.50 -22.03
N LYS A 90 10.98 -2.23 -21.62
CA LYS A 90 11.43 -1.80 -20.30
C LYS A 90 10.22 -1.53 -19.40
N LEU A 91 10.37 -1.74 -18.10
CA LEU A 91 9.40 -1.29 -17.11
C LEU A 91 9.25 0.24 -17.22
N ARG A 92 8.02 0.75 -17.25
CA ARG A 92 7.69 2.17 -17.38
C ARG A 92 7.08 2.71 -16.10
N LYS A 93 7.48 3.90 -15.69
CA LYS A 93 6.87 4.64 -14.57
C LYS A 93 5.71 5.46 -15.11
N LEU A 94 4.50 5.19 -14.63
CA LEU A 94 3.29 5.94 -15.00
C LEU A 94 2.94 7.01 -13.97
N ALA A 95 3.23 6.74 -12.70
CA ALA A 95 3.15 7.66 -11.56
C ALA A 95 4.19 7.24 -10.51
N ASP A 96 4.25 7.93 -9.37
CA ASP A 96 5.23 7.60 -8.32
C ASP A 96 5.10 6.19 -7.78
N ASP A 97 3.87 5.72 -7.61
CA ASP A 97 3.50 4.40 -7.09
C ASP A 97 3.05 3.42 -8.19
N THR A 98 3.03 3.84 -9.46
CA THR A 98 2.40 3.08 -10.55
C THR A 98 3.38 2.79 -11.67
N VAL A 99 3.53 1.52 -12.00
CA VAL A 99 4.40 1.03 -13.08
C VAL A 99 3.63 0.19 -14.09
N ALA A 100 4.19 0.07 -15.29
CA ALA A 100 3.62 -0.75 -16.36
C ALA A 100 4.70 -1.49 -17.16
N ILE A 101 4.36 -2.69 -17.63
CA ILE A 101 5.17 -3.48 -18.56
C ILE A 101 4.32 -3.91 -19.75
N ASP A 102 4.85 -3.72 -20.96
CA ASP A 102 4.14 -4.06 -22.19
C ASP A 102 4.13 -5.58 -22.40
N LEU A 103 3.07 -6.09 -23.04
CA LEU A 103 2.88 -7.50 -23.34
C LEU A 103 2.89 -7.72 -24.85
N LYS A 104 3.39 -8.89 -25.25
CA LYS A 104 3.11 -9.45 -26.58
C LYS A 104 1.61 -9.79 -26.69
N PRO A 105 1.07 -9.97 -27.91
CA PRO A 105 -0.27 -10.52 -28.06
C PRO A 105 -0.43 -11.85 -27.33
N LEU A 106 -1.49 -11.99 -26.54
CA LEU A 106 -1.76 -13.14 -25.70
C LEU A 106 -2.86 -14.02 -26.29
N GLY A 107 -2.68 -15.33 -26.17
CA GLY A 107 -3.73 -16.31 -26.43
C GLY A 107 -4.55 -16.60 -25.17
N PRO A 108 -5.59 -17.44 -25.27
CA PRO A 108 -6.32 -17.91 -24.10
C PRO A 108 -5.42 -18.72 -23.16
N GLY A 109 -5.57 -18.51 -21.85
CA GLY A 109 -4.86 -19.27 -20.83
C GLY A 109 -4.53 -18.48 -19.56
N ASN A 110 -3.82 -19.13 -18.64
CA ASN A 110 -3.41 -18.56 -17.36
C ASN A 110 -2.04 -17.89 -17.48
N TYR A 111 -1.93 -16.67 -16.95
CA TYR A 111 -0.73 -15.85 -16.95
C TYR A 111 -0.30 -15.54 -15.52
N SER A 112 1.01 -15.52 -15.29
CA SER A 112 1.61 -15.11 -14.02
C SER A 112 2.42 -13.83 -14.19
N VAL A 113 2.18 -12.86 -13.32
CA VAL A 113 2.89 -11.60 -13.22
C VAL A 113 3.79 -11.67 -12.00
N GLU A 114 5.06 -11.97 -12.22
CA GLU A 114 6.10 -11.97 -11.20
C GLU A 114 6.65 -10.55 -11.07
N TRP A 115 6.66 -10.01 -9.86
CA TRP A 115 7.14 -8.66 -9.59
C TRP A 115 8.14 -8.67 -8.45
N GLN A 116 9.14 -7.80 -8.55
CA GLN A 116 10.07 -7.45 -7.48
C GLN A 116 10.34 -5.95 -7.58
N VAL A 117 10.09 -5.21 -6.51
CA VAL A 117 10.20 -3.75 -6.53
C VAL A 117 10.98 -3.24 -5.33
N LEU A 118 11.81 -2.22 -5.57
CA LEU A 118 12.43 -1.40 -4.54
C LEU A 118 11.51 -0.21 -4.28
N SER A 119 11.06 -0.05 -3.04
CA SER A 119 10.32 1.13 -2.65
C SER A 119 11.25 2.29 -2.29
N VAL A 120 10.73 3.52 -2.33
CA VAL A 120 11.42 4.72 -1.83
C VAL A 120 11.78 4.64 -0.33
N ASP A 121 11.19 3.69 0.41
CA ASP A 121 11.54 3.36 1.80
C ASP A 121 12.82 2.49 1.94
N THR A 122 13.46 2.15 0.82
CA THR A 122 14.67 1.30 0.68
C THR A 122 14.49 -0.21 0.88
N HIS A 123 13.27 -0.71 1.01
CA HIS A 123 13.01 -2.15 1.09
C HIS A 123 12.62 -2.74 -0.28
N ILE A 124 13.10 -3.97 -0.51
CA ILE A 124 12.68 -4.79 -1.64
C ILE A 124 11.52 -5.68 -1.18
N THR A 125 10.50 -5.76 -2.03
CA THR A 125 9.38 -6.68 -1.89
C THR A 125 9.17 -7.41 -3.22
N ASP A 126 8.62 -8.61 -3.16
CA ASP A 126 8.32 -9.41 -4.34
C ASP A 126 7.04 -10.23 -4.15
N GLY A 127 6.53 -10.76 -5.27
CA GLY A 127 5.38 -11.62 -5.26
C GLY A 127 4.91 -12.01 -6.65
N THR A 128 3.71 -12.59 -6.71
CA THR A 128 3.09 -13.03 -7.96
C THR A 128 1.61 -12.71 -7.98
N LEU A 129 1.17 -12.08 -9.07
CA LEU A 129 -0.26 -11.93 -9.40
C LEU A 129 -0.60 -12.87 -10.55
N ARG A 130 -1.89 -13.20 -10.72
CA ARG A 130 -2.36 -14.07 -11.80
C ARG A 130 -3.53 -13.42 -12.53
N PHE A 131 -3.66 -13.70 -13.82
CA PHE A 131 -4.88 -13.42 -14.57
C PHE A 131 -5.07 -14.48 -15.65
N THR A 132 -6.29 -14.58 -16.17
CA THR A 132 -6.66 -15.52 -17.22
C THR A 132 -7.16 -14.73 -18.43
N VAL A 133 -6.67 -15.06 -19.62
CA VAL A 133 -7.29 -14.61 -20.87
C VAL A 133 -8.27 -15.70 -21.30
N GLY A 134 -9.55 -15.35 -21.38
CA GLY A 134 -10.60 -16.24 -21.86
C GLY A 134 -10.50 -16.45 -23.37
N ALA A 135 -11.16 -17.50 -23.88
CA ALA A 135 -11.40 -17.61 -25.31
C ALA A 135 -12.28 -16.44 -25.76
N ALA A 136 -11.92 -15.78 -26.87
CA ALA A 136 -12.77 -14.75 -27.44
C ALA A 136 -14.18 -15.32 -27.69
N ALA A 137 -15.21 -14.60 -27.26
CA ALA A 137 -16.57 -14.94 -27.64
C ALA A 137 -16.66 -14.82 -29.17
N LYS A 138 -17.12 -15.89 -29.81
CA LYS A 138 -17.25 -16.00 -31.26
C LYS A 138 -18.39 -15.14 -31.79
#